data_AF-A0A7W0C5W7-F1
#
_entry.id   AF-A0A7W0C5W7-F1
#
_cell.length_a   1.000
_cell.length_b   1.000
_cell.length_c   1.000
_cell.angle_alpha   90.00
_cell.angle_beta   90.00
_cell.angle_gamma   90.00
#
_symmetry.space_group_name_H-M   'P 1'
#
loop_
_entity.id
_entity.type
_entity.pdbx_description
1 polymer ?
#
loop_
_entity_poly.entity_id
_entity_poly.type
_entity_poly.pdbx_seq_one_letter_code
_entity_poly.pdbx_strand_id
1 'polypeptide(L)' 'MDKRKAQSILMDREKLSTTPRCPACGKYFSLGERVVPACGDWGNTPQLVHQEDAVFEEASGRYIARRCVDVNKNQS' A
#
# COMPACT_ATOMS: atom_id res chain seq x y z
N MET A 1 8.72 -18.70 -3.57
CA MET A 1 9.06 -17.26 -3.56
C MET A 1 8.26 -16.56 -2.47
N ASP A 2 8.88 -15.69 -1.68
CA ASP A 2 8.17 -14.84 -0.72
C ASP A 2 7.22 -13.88 -1.44
N LYS A 3 5.92 -14.18 -1.41
CA LYS A 3 4.87 -13.34 -2.01
C LYS A 3 4.93 -11.87 -1.54
N ARG A 4 5.40 -11.66 -0.31
CA ARG A 4 5.66 -10.34 0.30
C ARG A 4 6.71 -9.52 -0.43
N LYS A 5 7.80 -10.15 -0.89
CA LYS A 5 8.91 -9.47 -1.59
C LYS A 5 8.61 -9.21 -3.06
N ALA A 6 7.80 -10.07 -3.69
CA ALA A 6 7.44 -9.91 -5.10
C ALA A 6 6.57 -8.67 -5.36
N GLN A 7 5.90 -8.15 -4.34
CA GLN A 7 4.97 -7.02 -4.46
C GLN A 7 5.58 -5.68 -3.99
N SER A 8 6.82 -5.66 -3.48
CA SER A 8 7.50 -4.41 -3.15
C SER A 8 8.08 -3.77 -4.41
N ILE A 9 7.70 -2.53 -4.67
CA ILE A 9 8.10 -1.74 -5.83
C ILE A 9 9.04 -0.63 -5.33
N LEU A 10 10.14 -0.41 -6.05
CA LEU A 10 11.00 0.74 -5.81
C LEU A 10 10.37 1.97 -6.46
N MET A 11 10.22 3.06 -5.69
CA MET A 11 9.56 4.25 -6.19
C MET A 11 10.49 5.02 -7.14
N ASP A 12 10.08 5.12 -8.40
CA ASP A 12 10.79 5.82 -9.48
C ASP A 12 10.09 7.14 -9.87
N ARG A 13 10.73 7.91 -10.77
CA ARG A 13 10.22 9.22 -11.20
C ARG A 13 8.87 9.15 -11.91
N GLU A 14 8.59 8.11 -12.69
CA GLU A 14 7.33 7.96 -13.43
C GLU A 14 6.17 7.62 -12.49
N LYS A 15 6.45 6.81 -11.46
CA LYS A 15 5.45 6.52 -10.42
C LYS A 15 5.18 7.74 -9.55
N LEU A 16 6.21 8.51 -9.21
CA LEU A 16 6.08 9.75 -8.44
C LEU A 16 5.26 10.83 -9.16
N SER A 17 5.40 10.95 -10.48
CA SER A 17 4.60 11.92 -11.23
C SER A 17 3.12 11.53 -11.28
N THR A 18 2.82 10.23 -11.28
CA THR A 18 1.44 9.71 -11.34
C THR A 18 0.78 9.67 -9.96
N THR A 19 1.51 9.24 -8.94
CA THR A 19 1.02 9.08 -7.57
C THR A 19 2.05 9.69 -6.63
N PRO A 20 2.04 11.01 -6.42
CA PRO A 20 3.05 11.69 -5.63
C PRO A 20 2.86 11.49 -4.12
N ARG A 21 1.67 11.09 -3.68
CA ARG A 21 1.27 11.05 -2.28
C ARG A 21 0.69 9.70 -1.90
N CYS A 22 1.10 9.19 -0.75
CA CYS A 22 0.55 7.99 -0.15
C CYS A 22 -0.88 8.27 0.34
N PRO A 23 -1.91 7.54 -0.13
CA PRO A 23 -3.29 7.74 0.31
C PRO A 23 -3.53 7.22 1.74
N ALA A 24 -2.68 6.33 2.26
CA ALA A 24 -2.81 5.80 3.62
C ALA A 24 -2.40 6.82 4.71
N CYS A 25 -1.19 7.37 4.61
CA CYS A 25 -0.64 8.31 5.60
C CYS A 25 -0.70 9.78 5.19
N GLY A 26 -0.98 10.06 3.92
CA GLY A 26 -1.02 11.42 3.41
C GLY A 26 0.35 12.10 3.31
N LYS A 27 1.46 11.35 3.34
CA LYS A 27 2.80 11.90 3.06
C LYS A 27 3.17 11.72 1.59
N TYR A 28 4.07 12.56 1.08
CA TYR A 28 4.63 12.39 -0.25
C TYR A 28 5.56 11.18 -0.27
N PHE A 29 5.61 10.50 -1.42
CA PHE A 29 6.63 9.49 -1.66
C PHE A 29 7.96 10.16 -2.02
N SER A 30 9.05 9.47 -1.74
CA SER A 30 10.40 9.85 -2.14
C SER A 30 10.99 8.84 -3.12
N LEU A 31 11.92 9.32 -3.95
CA LEU A 31 12.66 8.47 -4.88
C LEU A 31 13.46 7.41 -4.12
N GLY A 32 13.39 6.17 -4.59
CA GLY A 32 14.11 5.05 -3.99
C GLY A 32 13.47 4.46 -2.73
N GLU A 33 12.31 4.98 -2.29
CA GLU A 33 11.54 4.34 -1.21
C GLU A 33 10.84 3.08 -1.71
N ARG A 34 10.55 2.15 -0.79
CA ARG A 34 9.78 0.94 -1.09
C ARG A 34 8.30 1.17 -0.84
N VAL A 35 7.52 0.96 -1.89
CA VAL A 35 6.06 1.03 -1.85
C VAL A 35 5.46 -0.32 -2.20
N VAL A 36 4.23 -0.55 -1.76
CA VAL A 36 3.47 -1.77 -2.09
C VAL A 36 2.09 -1.38 -2.63
N PRO A 37 1.53 -2.12 -3.59
CA PRO A 37 0.17 -1.93 -4.02
C PRO A 37 -0.78 -2.48 -2.96
N ALA A 38 -1.57 -1.61 -2.34
CA ALA A 38 -2.53 -1.99 -1.30
C ALA A 38 -3.96 -1.58 -1.66
N CYS A 39 -4.92 -2.42 -1.28
CA CYS A 39 -6.33 -2.08 -1.31
C CYS A 39 -6.69 -1.22 -0.08
N GLY A 40 -7.64 -0.30 -0.24
CA GLY A 40 -8.13 0.51 0.87
C GLY A 40 -9.40 1.29 0.52
N ASP A 41 -9.75 2.27 1.36
CA ASP A 41 -10.99 3.07 1.27
C ASP A 41 -11.06 3.98 0.02
N TRP A 42 -10.00 4.00 -0.79
CA TRP A 42 -9.89 4.75 -2.04
C TRP A 42 -10.42 4.02 -3.28
N GLY A 43 -11.19 2.94 -3.07
CA GLY A 43 -11.93 2.23 -4.11
C GLY A 43 -11.37 0.86 -4.47
N ASN A 44 -11.89 0.28 -5.55
CA ASN A 44 -11.62 -1.10 -5.96
C ASN A 44 -10.23 -1.34 -6.57
N THR A 45 -9.47 -0.28 -6.82
CA THR A 45 -8.14 -0.37 -7.44
C THR A 45 -7.05 -0.27 -6.37
N PRO A 46 -6.09 -1.21 -6.33
CA PRO A 46 -4.94 -1.11 -5.45
C PRO A 46 -4.13 0.17 -5.75
N GLN A 47 -3.85 0.95 -4.71
CA GLN A 47 -3.01 2.14 -4.82
C GLN A 47 -1.64 1.85 -4.20
N LEU A 48 -0.62 2.58 -4.66
CA LEU A 48 0.69 2.53 -4.01
C LEU A 48 0.59 3.17 -2.63
N VAL A 49 1.15 2.50 -1.62
CA VAL A 49 1.29 2.99 -0.24
C VAL A 49 2.68 2.64 0.27
N HIS A 50 3.17 3.33 1.30
CA HIS A 50 4.41 2.91 1.95
C HIS A 50 4.26 1.50 2.50
N GLN A 51 5.33 0.71 2.37
CA GLN A 51 5.35 -0.66 2.89
C GLN A 51 4.99 -0.72 4.39
N GLU A 52 5.36 0.30 5.16
CA GLU A 52 5.05 0.39 6.60
C GLU A 52 3.57 0.71 6.88
N ASP A 53 2.92 1.42 5.96
CA ASP A 53 1.50 1.80 6.04
C ASP A 53 0.56 0.69 5.52
N ALA A 54 1.12 -0.44 5.11
CA ALA A 54 0.39 -1.60 4.59
C ALA A 54 0.57 -2.84 5.48
N VAL A 55 -0.44 -3.69 5.48
CA VAL A 55 -0.44 -4.99 6.16
C VAL A 55 -0.65 -6.06 5.10
N PHE A 56 0.20 -7.08 5.09
CA PHE A 56 0.04 -8.21 4.19
C PHE A 56 -1.03 -9.16 4.73
N GLU A 57 -2.14 -9.29 4.00
CA GLU A 57 -3.20 -10.24 4.32
C GLU A 57 -2.88 -11.58 3.68
N GLU A 58 -2.52 -12.58 4.49
CA GLU A 58 -2.12 -13.90 3.99
C GLU A 58 -3.27 -14.67 3.33
N ALA A 59 -4.51 -14.45 3.78
CA ALA A 59 -5.70 -15.07 3.22
C ALA A 59 -5.92 -14.72 1.74
N SER A 60 -5.76 -13.44 1.39
CA SER A 60 -5.89 -12.94 0.02
C SER A 60 -4.57 -12.91 -0.74
N GLY A 61 -3.43 -12.98 -0.03
CA GLY A 61 -2.08 -12.82 -0.58
C GLY A 61 -1.83 -11.40 -1.12
N ARG A 62 -2.46 -10.39 -0.53
CA ARG A 62 -2.43 -8.99 -0.98
C ARG A 62 -2.12 -8.06 0.18
N TYR A 63 -1.60 -6.88 -0.12
CA TYR A 63 -1.48 -5.81 0.88
C TYR A 63 -2.81 -5.08 1.03
N ILE A 64 -3.17 -4.78 2.27
CA ILE A 64 -4.30 -3.95 2.65
C ILE A 64 -3.74 -2.75 3.41
N ALA A 65 -4.29 -1.55 3.18
CA ALA A 65 -3.90 -0.37 3.93
C ALA A 65 -4.15 -0.59 5.42
N ARG A 66 -3.15 -0.29 6.26
CA ARG A 66 -3.26 -0.48 7.72
C ARG A 66 -4.50 0.20 8.28
N ARG A 67 -4.83 1.38 7.76
CA ARG A 67 -6.02 2.14 8.13
C ARG A 67 -7.32 1.36 7.91
N CYS A 68 -7.44 0.58 6.84
CA CYS A 68 -8.63 -0.22 6.54
C CYS A 68 -8.75 -1.48 7.40
N VAL A 69 -7.61 -2.07 7.79
CA VAL A 69 -7.59 -3.21 8.72
C VAL A 69 -8.13 -2.80 10.10
N ASP A 70 -7.83 -1.57 10.53
CA ASP A 70 -8.34 -1.02 11.80
C ASP A 70 -9.87 -0.86 11.80
N VAL A 71 -10.45 -0.45 10.66
CA VAL A 71 -11.91 -0.34 10.50
C VAL A 71 -12.59 -1.72 10.54
N ASN A 72 -11.95 -2.75 9.99
CA ASN A 72 -12.53 -4.10 9.89
C ASN A 72 -12.48 -4.90 11.20
N LYS A 73 -11.76 -4.42 12.23
CA LYS A 73 -11.76 -5.03 13.57
C LYS A 73 -12.87 -4.51 14.49
N ASN A 74 -13.69 -3.56 14.04
CA ASN A 74 -14.73 -2.94 14.87
C ASN A 74 -16.18 -3.22 14.40
N GLN A 75 -16.40 -4.29 13.63
CA GLN A 75 -17.76 -4.82 13.43
C GLN A 75 -17.81 -6.25 13.98
N SER A 76 -18.32 -6.33 15.20
CA SER A 76 -18.69 -7.54 15.95
C SER A 76 -19.79 -8.33 15.26
#